data_AF-A0A3N5P3T5-F1
#
_entry.id   AF-A0A3N5P3T5-F1
#
_cell.length_a   1.000
_cell.length_b   1.000
_cell.length_c   1.000
_cell.angle_alpha   90.00
_cell.angle_beta   90.00
_cell.angle_gamma   90.00
#
_symmetry.space_group_name_H-M   'P 1'
#
loop_
_entity.id
_entity.type
_entity.pdbx_description
1 polymer ?
#
loop_
_entity_poly.entity_id
_entity_poly.type
_entity_poly.pdbx_seq_one_letter_code
_entity_poly.pdbx_strand_id
1 'polypeptide(L)'
;MSGYADLEIGLHRREGGGYGVELRLSLPDSDADVRPPQGEAPLARLDLEQLRTLALDDAAYGARLAEGLLADPAVRELFGQARAAAHTKRVPLRLRLLIGASAPELHSLHWETLRDPVDGLPLLTGEQILFSRYLSTVAWRPADPWAESALSALVAT
;
A
#
# COMPACT_ATOMS: atom_id res chain seq x y z
N MET A 1 -10.95 -7.30 -18.36
CA MET A 1 -9.59 -6.77 -18.12
C MET A 1 -9.74 -5.56 -17.23
N SER A 2 -8.92 -5.45 -16.20
CA SER A 2 -8.93 -4.29 -15.30
C SER A 2 -8.53 -3.04 -16.09
N GLY A 3 -9.21 -1.90 -15.91
CA GLY A 3 -8.87 -0.65 -16.60
C GLY A 3 -7.79 0.18 -15.90
N TYR A 4 -7.05 -0.40 -14.95
CA TYR A 4 -6.14 0.29 -14.04
C TYR A 4 -4.97 -0.60 -13.64
N ALA A 5 -3.83 0.02 -13.33
CA ALA A 5 -2.80 -0.60 -12.50
C ALA A 5 -3.24 -0.51 -11.03
N ASP A 6 -3.11 -1.57 -10.25
CA ASP A 6 -3.60 -1.61 -8.87
C ASP A 6 -2.43 -1.78 -7.89
N LEU A 7 -2.20 -0.79 -7.05
CA LEU A 7 -1.26 -0.88 -5.95
C LEU A 7 -2.02 -0.95 -4.63
N GLU A 8 -1.83 -2.06 -3.94
CA GLU A 8 -2.31 -2.28 -2.58
C GLU A 8 -1.18 -2.05 -1.57
N ILE A 9 -1.49 -1.25 -0.54
CA ILE A 9 -0.63 -0.99 0.62
C ILE A 9 -1.41 -1.42 1.87
N GLY A 10 -1.01 -2.51 2.49
CA GLY A 10 -1.51 -2.97 3.77
C GLY A 10 -0.65 -2.45 4.92
N LEU A 11 -1.27 -1.92 5.98
CA LEU A 11 -0.57 -1.48 7.19
C LEU A 11 -1.06 -2.28 8.40
N HIS A 12 -0.12 -2.88 9.13
CA HIS A 12 -0.39 -3.58 10.38
C HIS A 12 0.65 -3.20 11.44
N ARG A 13 0.27 -3.21 12.71
CA ARG A 13 1.23 -2.99 13.80
C ARG A 13 2.23 -4.14 13.86
N ARG A 14 3.53 -3.84 13.98
CA ARG A 14 4.61 -4.83 14.15
C ARG A 14 5.09 -4.85 15.61
N GLU A 15 5.48 -6.03 16.09
CA GLU A 15 6.19 -6.15 17.37
C GLU A 15 7.54 -5.40 17.31
N GLY A 16 7.84 -4.60 18.33
CA GLY A 16 9.02 -3.72 18.36
C GLY A 16 8.77 -2.28 17.88
N GLY A 17 7.54 -1.95 17.46
CA GLY A 17 7.13 -0.60 17.09
C GLY A 17 7.07 -0.35 15.58
N GLY A 18 6.38 0.73 15.19
CA GLY A 18 6.10 1.03 13.79
C GLY A 18 5.02 0.14 13.16
N TYR A 19 4.92 0.21 11.83
CA TYR A 19 3.90 -0.47 11.06
C TYR A 19 4.54 -1.30 9.95
N GLY A 20 4.27 -2.60 9.92
CA GLY A 20 4.61 -3.47 8.80
C GLY A 20 3.77 -3.12 7.58
N VAL A 21 4.42 -3.13 6.42
CA VAL A 21 3.82 -2.78 5.15
C VAL A 21 3.74 -4.02 4.26
N GLU A 22 2.54 -4.37 3.85
CA GLU A 22 2.29 -5.37 2.82
C GLU A 22 2.03 -4.68 1.49
N LEU A 23 2.65 -5.17 0.43
CA LEU A 23 2.63 -4.52 -0.87
C LEU A 23 2.28 -5.53 -1.96
N ARG A 24 1.36 -5.13 -2.84
CA ARG A 24 0.94 -5.94 -3.98
C ARG A 24 0.57 -5.04 -5.15
N LEU A 25 1.26 -5.22 -6.27
CA LEU A 25 0.97 -4.53 -7.52
C LEU A 25 0.40 -5.52 -8.54
N SER A 26 -0.84 -5.27 -8.98
CA SER A 26 -1.48 -6.03 -10.06
C SER A 26 -1.57 -5.15 -11.31
N LEU A 27 -1.18 -5.69 -12.47
CA LEU A 27 -1.23 -4.97 -13.75
C LEU A 27 -2.38 -5.50 -14.62
N PRO A 28 -3.00 -4.66 -15.46
CA PRO A 28 -4.21 -5.05 -16.19
C PRO A 28 -4.01 -6.17 -17.23
N ASP A 29 -2.77 -6.37 -17.68
CA ASP A 29 -2.37 -7.36 -18.69
C ASP A 29 -1.39 -8.41 -18.12
N SER A 30 -1.36 -8.57 -16.78
CA SER A 30 -0.51 -9.54 -16.10
C SER A 30 -1.33 -10.32 -15.09
N ASP A 31 -1.28 -11.64 -15.17
CA ASP A 31 -1.87 -12.52 -14.17
C ASP A 31 -0.97 -12.70 -12.93
N ALA A 32 0.28 -12.22 -13.01
CA ALA A 32 1.23 -12.24 -11.89
C ALA A 32 1.23 -10.91 -11.13
N ASP A 33 1.13 -10.99 -9.81
CA ASP A 33 1.34 -9.86 -8.90
C ASP A 33 2.83 -9.59 -8.70
N VAL A 34 3.22 -8.32 -8.70
CA VAL A 34 4.55 -7.88 -8.26
C VAL A 34 4.51 -7.59 -6.77
N ARG A 35 5.47 -8.18 -6.04
CA ARG A 35 5.65 -7.99 -4.60
C ARG A 35 7.11 -7.61 -4.33
N PRO A 36 7.42 -6.98 -3.19
CA PRO A 36 8.80 -6.80 -2.76
C PRO A 36 9.54 -8.15 -2.74
N PRO A 37 10.86 -8.16 -3.00
CA PRO A 37 11.66 -9.36 -2.90
C PRO A 37 11.57 -10.00 -1.51
N GLN A 38 11.70 -11.33 -1.44
CA GLN A 38 11.67 -12.06 -0.17
C GLN A 38 12.77 -11.54 0.78
N GLY A 39 12.36 -11.13 1.98
CA GLY A 39 13.22 -10.48 2.97
C GLY A 39 12.44 -9.99 4.18
N GLU A 40 13.02 -9.08 4.95
CA GLU A 40 12.32 -8.43 6.05
C GLU A 40 11.15 -7.58 5.53
N ALA A 41 9.99 -7.68 6.18
CA ALA A 41 8.80 -6.93 5.77
C ALA A 41 9.07 -5.41 5.84
N PRO A 42 8.78 -4.65 4.78
CA PRO A 42 9.01 -3.20 4.77
C PRO A 42 8.28 -2.49 5.92
N LEU A 43 8.84 -1.37 6.38
CA LEU A 43 8.31 -0.63 7.53
C LEU A 43 7.91 0.81 7.21
N ALA A 44 6.70 1.17 7.65
CA ALA A 44 6.26 2.55 7.76
C ALA A 44 6.53 3.09 9.18
N ARG A 45 7.06 4.31 9.26
CA ARG A 45 7.40 5.01 10.50
C ARG A 45 6.59 6.29 10.64
N LEU A 46 5.39 6.13 11.20
CA LEU A 46 4.44 7.22 11.37
C LEU A 46 4.58 7.81 12.77
N ASP A 47 5.06 9.05 12.84
CA ASP A 47 5.13 9.81 14.08
C ASP A 47 3.79 10.48 14.33
N LEU A 48 2.92 9.79 15.07
CA LEU A 48 1.55 10.26 15.30
C LEU A 48 1.51 11.53 16.15
N GLU A 49 2.51 11.76 17.00
CA GLU A 49 2.57 12.97 17.82
C GLU A 49 2.93 14.17 16.95
N GLN A 50 3.96 14.05 16.10
CA GLN A 50 4.30 15.11 15.16
C GLN A 50 3.19 15.38 14.14
N LEU A 51 2.50 14.34 13.65
CA LEU A 51 1.36 14.55 12.76
C LEU A 51 0.24 15.36 13.45
N ARG A 52 0.00 15.13 14.75
CA ARG A 52 -0.98 15.94 15.51
C ARG A 52 -0.58 17.39 15.64
N THR A 53 0.71 17.71 15.79
CA THR A 53 1.16 19.12 15.86
C THR A 53 1.01 19.85 14.52
N LEU A 54 1.02 19.10 13.41
CA LEU A 54 0.86 19.61 12.05
C LEU A 54 -0.60 19.59 11.56
N ALA A 55 -1.58 19.22 12.40
CA ALA A 55 -2.95 18.95 11.97
C ALA A 55 -3.69 20.15 11.31
N LEU A 56 -3.18 21.37 11.43
CA LEU A 56 -3.73 22.59 10.82
C LEU A 56 -2.96 23.05 9.58
N ASP A 57 -1.88 22.37 9.21
CA ASP A 57 -1.08 22.63 8.01
C ASP A 57 -1.08 21.37 7.14
N ASP A 58 -2.07 21.26 6.25
CA ASP A 58 -2.23 20.12 5.35
C ASP A 58 -0.98 19.88 4.49
N ALA A 59 -0.22 20.94 4.18
CA ALA A 59 0.98 20.80 3.38
C ALA A 59 2.09 20.11 4.16
N ALA A 60 2.40 20.60 5.35
CA ALA A 60 3.40 20.01 6.23
C ALA A 60 2.97 18.62 6.73
N TYR A 61 1.69 18.45 7.08
CA TYR A 61 1.12 17.17 7.49
C TYR A 61 1.27 16.12 6.39
N GLY A 62 0.85 16.46 5.16
CA GLY A 62 0.89 15.57 4.01
C GLY A 62 2.31 15.14 3.65
N ALA A 63 3.27 16.07 3.70
CA ALA A 63 4.69 15.77 3.51
C ALA A 63 5.23 14.82 4.59
N ARG A 64 4.96 15.12 5.88
CA ARG A 64 5.42 14.28 7.00
C ARG A 64 4.80 12.88 6.98
N LEU A 65 3.54 12.78 6.54
CA LEU A 65 2.84 11.51 6.37
C LEU A 65 3.47 10.69 5.23
N ALA A 66 3.79 11.33 4.10
CA ALA A 66 4.45 10.69 2.97
C ALA A 66 5.85 10.19 3.35
N GLU A 67 6.64 10.99 4.06
CA GLU A 67 7.95 10.59 4.58
C GLU A 67 7.88 9.33 5.45
N GLY A 68 6.87 9.25 6.33
CA GLY A 68 6.69 8.10 7.21
C GLY A 68 6.19 6.84 6.50
N LEU A 69 5.25 6.99 5.57
CA LEU A 69 4.70 5.88 4.78
C LEU A 69 5.73 5.31 3.80
N LEU A 70 6.49 6.19 3.15
CA LEU A 70 7.47 5.87 2.12
C LEU A 70 8.91 5.83 2.67
N ALA A 71 9.08 5.64 3.98
CA ALA A 71 10.38 5.61 4.64
C ALA A 71 11.25 4.44 4.15
N ASP A 72 10.62 3.31 3.86
CA ASP A 72 11.30 2.11 3.39
C ASP A 72 11.58 2.17 1.87
N PRO A 73 12.81 1.86 1.41
CA PRO A 73 13.15 1.83 -0.01
C PRO A 73 12.24 0.92 -0.85
N ALA A 74 11.84 -0.24 -0.33
CA ALA A 74 11.00 -1.19 -1.07
C ALA A 74 9.60 -0.61 -1.34
N VAL A 75 9.07 0.18 -0.40
CA VAL A 75 7.79 0.89 -0.59
C VAL A 75 7.94 1.96 -1.67
N ARG A 76 9.00 2.77 -1.64
CA ARG A 76 9.27 3.78 -2.68
C ARG A 76 9.44 3.16 -4.06
N GLU A 77 10.19 2.07 -4.13
CA GLU A 77 10.48 1.39 -5.40
C GLU A 77 9.20 0.85 -6.02
N LEU A 78 8.39 0.08 -5.27
CA LEU A 78 7.17 -0.48 -5.82
C LEU A 78 6.12 0.60 -6.15
N PHE A 79 6.05 1.67 -5.35
CA PHE A 79 5.22 2.83 -5.66
C PHE A 79 5.64 3.50 -6.97
N GLY A 80 6.95 3.71 -7.18
CA GLY A 80 7.51 4.23 -8.42
C GLY A 80 7.22 3.32 -9.62
N GLN A 81 7.38 2.00 -9.46
CA GLN A 81 7.05 1.01 -10.48
C GLN A 81 5.56 1.07 -10.85
N ALA A 82 4.67 1.16 -9.87
CA ALA A 82 3.23 1.27 -10.10
C ALA A 82 2.88 2.53 -10.91
N ARG A 83 3.45 3.69 -10.56
CA ARG A 83 3.28 4.94 -11.31
C ARG A 83 3.81 4.84 -12.74
N ALA A 84 5.02 4.30 -12.92
CA ALA A 84 5.63 4.13 -14.22
C ALA A 84 4.82 3.18 -15.11
N ALA A 85 4.31 2.08 -14.55
CA ALA A 85 3.47 1.12 -15.25
C ALA A 85 2.13 1.72 -15.67
N ALA A 86 1.45 2.44 -14.77
CA ALA A 86 0.21 3.16 -15.05
C ALA A 86 0.39 4.17 -16.20
N HIS A 87 1.44 4.99 -16.10
CA HIS A 87 1.78 5.98 -17.13
C HIS A 87 2.09 5.32 -18.49
N THR A 88 2.94 4.29 -18.51
CA THR A 88 3.33 3.59 -19.75
C THR A 88 2.14 2.94 -20.45
N LYS A 89 1.22 2.37 -19.68
CA LYS A 89 0.00 1.74 -20.17
C LYS A 89 -1.14 2.74 -20.44
N ARG A 90 -0.97 4.01 -20.06
CA ARG A 90 -1.98 5.08 -20.14
C ARG A 90 -3.30 4.70 -19.46
N VAL A 91 -3.18 4.12 -18.26
CA VAL A 91 -4.31 3.77 -17.39
C VAL A 91 -4.12 4.47 -16.03
N PRO A 92 -5.22 4.76 -15.30
CA PRO A 92 -5.10 5.28 -13.95
C PRO A 92 -4.42 4.27 -13.01
N LEU A 93 -3.76 4.79 -11.98
CA LEU A 93 -3.26 4.00 -10.85
C LEU A 93 -4.35 3.96 -9.77
N ARG A 94 -4.85 2.77 -9.44
CA ARG A 94 -5.69 2.58 -8.25
C ARG A 94 -4.80 2.31 -7.05
N LEU A 95 -4.85 3.19 -6.05
CA LEU A 95 -4.13 3.04 -4.79
C LEU A 95 -5.11 2.62 -3.69
N ARG A 96 -4.92 1.43 -3.14
CA ARG A 96 -5.73 0.88 -2.06
C ARG A 96 -4.95 0.84 -0.76
N LEU A 97 -5.37 1.61 0.22
CA LEU A 97 -4.83 1.55 1.58
C LEU A 97 -5.69 0.63 2.43
N LEU A 98 -5.11 -0.46 2.92
CA LEU A 98 -5.75 -1.40 3.83
C LEU A 98 -5.15 -1.20 5.22
N ILE A 99 -5.95 -0.73 6.16
CA ILE A 99 -5.51 -0.59 7.55
C ILE A 99 -5.99 -1.82 8.32
N GLY A 100 -5.03 -2.59 8.81
CA GLY A 100 -5.26 -3.81 9.57
C GLY A 100 -5.86 -3.50 10.94
N ALA A 101 -6.61 -4.46 11.48
CA ALA A 101 -7.27 -4.33 12.78
C ALA A 101 -6.30 -4.10 13.97
N SER A 102 -4.99 -4.35 13.78
CA SER A 102 -3.95 -4.11 14.79
C SER A 102 -3.47 -2.65 14.87
N ALA A 103 -3.89 -1.80 13.94
CA ALA A 103 -3.49 -0.39 13.84
C ALA A 103 -4.67 0.57 13.64
N PRO A 104 -5.75 0.48 14.44
CA PRO A 104 -6.99 1.24 14.21
C PRO A 104 -6.78 2.77 14.27
N GLU A 105 -5.79 3.24 15.03
CA GLU A 105 -5.46 4.67 15.13
C GLU A 105 -5.06 5.28 13.78
N LEU A 106 -4.58 4.48 12.83
CA LEU A 106 -4.20 4.94 11.49
C LEU A 106 -5.40 5.38 10.65
N HIS A 107 -6.62 4.95 11.00
CA HIS A 107 -7.83 5.45 10.34
C HIS A 107 -8.06 6.94 10.59
N SER A 108 -7.52 7.50 11.67
CA SER A 108 -7.68 8.92 11.99
C SER A 108 -6.76 9.84 11.20
N LEU A 109 -5.78 9.30 10.47
CA LEU A 109 -4.86 10.13 9.69
C LEU A 109 -5.51 10.67 8.42
N HIS A 110 -5.11 11.89 8.05
CA HIS A 110 -5.62 12.60 6.86
C HIS A 110 -4.89 12.10 5.61
N TRP A 111 -5.11 10.84 5.23
CA TRP A 111 -4.41 10.20 4.11
C TRP A 111 -4.55 10.98 2.80
N GLU A 112 -5.68 11.62 2.57
CA GLU A 112 -5.97 12.48 1.43
C GLU A 112 -4.99 13.66 1.27
N THR A 113 -4.31 14.07 2.35
CA THR A 113 -3.30 15.13 2.31
C THR A 113 -1.94 14.67 1.80
N LEU A 114 -1.75 13.36 1.58
CA LEU A 114 -0.48 12.79 1.11
C LEU A 114 0.07 13.58 -0.08
N ARG A 115 1.36 13.86 -0.04
CA ARG A 115 2.09 14.59 -1.08
C ARG A 115 3.09 13.69 -1.77
N ASP A 116 3.32 13.97 -3.05
CA ASP A 116 4.39 13.33 -3.79
C ASP A 116 5.75 13.79 -3.20
N PRO A 117 6.62 12.87 -2.77
CA PRO A 117 7.91 13.23 -2.19
C PRO A 117 8.89 13.84 -3.21
N VAL A 118 8.60 13.78 -4.52
CA VAL A 118 9.47 14.30 -5.58
C VAL A 118 9.19 15.78 -5.86
N ASP A 119 7.92 16.15 -6.05
CA ASP A 119 7.52 17.51 -6.45
C ASP A 119 6.70 18.25 -5.38
N GLY A 120 6.31 17.57 -4.30
CA GLY A 120 5.54 18.14 -3.20
C GLY A 120 4.07 18.40 -3.52
N LEU A 121 3.58 17.99 -4.69
CA LEU A 121 2.18 18.20 -5.07
C LEU A 121 1.25 17.21 -4.35
N PRO A 122 -0.04 17.56 -4.16
CA PRO A 122 -1.03 16.62 -3.65
C PRO A 122 -1.09 15.35 -4.49
N LEU A 123 -0.95 14.19 -3.84
CA LEU A 123 -0.79 12.90 -4.52
C LEU A 123 -2.15 12.28 -4.89
N LEU A 124 -3.16 12.44 -4.03
CA LEU A 124 -4.40 11.64 -4.07
C LEU A 124 -5.64 12.42 -4.53
N THR A 125 -5.49 13.69 -4.89
CA THR A 125 -6.60 14.56 -5.29
C THR A 125 -6.68 14.81 -6.80
N GLY A 126 -5.77 14.22 -7.59
CA GLY A 126 -5.79 14.28 -9.05
C GLY A 126 -6.54 13.11 -9.70
N GLU A 127 -6.78 13.19 -11.00
CA GLU A 127 -7.53 12.17 -11.76
C GLU A 127 -6.71 10.90 -12.08
N GLN A 128 -5.39 10.96 -11.94
CA GLN A 128 -4.48 9.87 -12.31
C GLN A 128 -4.35 8.80 -11.22
N ILE A 129 -4.67 9.13 -9.96
CA ILE A 129 -4.61 8.22 -8.84
C ILE A 129 -6.00 8.09 -8.21
N LEU A 130 -6.58 6.90 -8.33
CA LEU A 130 -7.85 6.56 -7.70
C LEU A 130 -7.57 6.00 -6.32
N PHE A 131 -7.79 6.80 -5.28
CA PHE A 131 -7.52 6.41 -3.90
C PHE A 131 -8.74 5.83 -3.19
N SER A 132 -8.53 4.70 -2.53
CA SER A 132 -9.52 4.08 -1.63
C SER A 132 -8.85 3.65 -0.33
N ARG A 133 -9.52 3.92 0.80
CA ARG A 133 -9.13 3.43 2.12
C ARG A 133 -10.13 2.39 2.61
N TYR A 134 -9.64 1.22 3.00
CA TYR A 134 -10.43 0.10 3.49
C TYR A 134 -10.30 -0.05 5.01
N LEU A 135 -11.44 -0.29 5.65
CA LEU A 135 -11.53 -0.76 7.03
C LEU A 135 -11.43 -2.28 7.00
N SER A 136 -10.36 -2.86 7.55
CA SER A 136 -10.31 -4.32 7.71
C SER A 136 -11.18 -4.72 8.90
N THR A 137 -12.26 -5.46 8.64
CA THR A 137 -12.81 -6.39 9.64
C THR A 137 -11.85 -7.58 9.72
N VAL A 138 -11.50 -8.02 10.93
CA VAL A 138 -10.50 -9.07 11.19
C VAL A 138 -10.67 -10.29 10.27
N ALA A 139 -9.68 -10.56 9.42
CA ALA A 139 -8.96 -11.84 9.30
C ALA A 139 -8.09 -11.86 8.03
N TRP A 140 -6.86 -11.33 8.10
CA TRP A 140 -5.81 -11.72 7.16
C TRP A 140 -4.98 -12.81 7.83
N ARG A 141 -5.06 -14.05 7.32
CA ARG A 141 -4.08 -15.10 7.63
C ARG A 141 -2.93 -14.94 6.64
N PRO A 142 -1.66 -15.06 7.05
CA PRO A 142 -0.57 -15.25 6.09
C PRO A 142 -0.95 -16.43 5.20
N ALA A 143 -0.87 -16.26 3.88
CA ALA A 143 -0.96 -17.40 2.98
C ALA A 143 0.30 -18.21 3.21
N ASP A 144 0.19 -19.33 3.93
CA ASP A 144 1.23 -20.35 3.89
C ASP A 144 1.46 -20.72 2.42
N PRO A 145 2.71 -20.77 1.93
CA PRO A 145 2.99 -21.30 0.62
C PRO A 145 2.52 -22.75 0.62
N TRP A 146 1.44 -23.03 -0.11
CA TRP A 146 1.00 -24.40 -0.33
C TRP A 146 2.15 -25.16 -0.98
N ALA A 147 2.69 -26.16 -0.28
CA ALA A 147 3.51 -27.17 -0.88
C ALA A 147 2.66 -27.86 -1.96
N GLU A 148 3.16 -27.81 -3.20
CA GLU A 148 2.53 -28.24 -4.44
C GLU A 148 2.42 -29.78 -4.54
N SER A 149 2.00 -30.46 -3.47
CA SER A 149 1.98 -31.92 -3.38
C SER A 149 0.69 -32.43 -2.72
N ALA A 150 -0.47 -32.05 -3.24
CA ALA A 150 -1.74 -32.73 -2.92
C ALA A 150 -2.81 -32.52 -4.00
N LEU A 151 -2.46 -32.67 -5.29
CA LEU A 151 -3.44 -32.84 -6.34
C LEU A 151 -3.62 -34.34 -6.61
N SER A 152 -4.64 -34.95 -6.01
CA SER A 152 -5.15 -36.25 -6.43
C SER A 152 -6.50 -36.05 -7.12
N ALA A 153 -6.52 -36.29 -8.44
CA ALA A 153 -7.75 -36.30 -9.23
C ALA A 153 -8.50 -37.62 -9.01
N LEU A 154 -9.78 -37.54 -8.66
CA LEU A 154 -10.67 -38.71 -8.58
C LEU A 154 -11.35 -38.89 -9.94
N VAL A 155 -11.05 -39.99 -10.63
CA VAL A 155 -11.81 -40.46 -11.79
C VAL A 155 -12.92 -41.37 -11.27
N ALA A 156 -14.17 -41.02 -11.54
CA ALA A 156 -15.30 -41.93 -11.39
C ALA A 156 -15.52 -42.66 -12.72
N THR A 157 -15.54 -43.99 -12.67
CA THR A 157 -15.88 -44.90 -13.78
C THR A 157 -17.35 -45.28 -13.73
#